data_AF-A0AAV7GR86-F1
#
_entry.id   AF-A0AAV7GR86-F1
#
_cell.length_a   1.000
_cell.length_b   1.000
_cell.length_c   1.000
_cell.angle_alpha   90.00
_cell.angle_beta   90.00
_cell.angle_gamma   90.00
#
_symmetry.space_group_name_H-M   'P 1'
#
loop_
_entity.id
_entity.type
_entity.pdbx_description
1 polymer ?
#
loop_
_entity_poly.entity_id
_entity_poly.type
_entity_poly.pdbx_seq_one_letter_code
_entity_poly.pdbx_strand_id
1 'polypeptide(L)'
;MATVVPLPGASSSALASRRSSQSSTIPRTSPLLKRATRRFSSALVFMGWRGGLAPIARRSVVVCAASSSSHFPPSTLPAALLFDCDGVLVDTEKDGHRISFNETFDEKELGVTWDVDLYGELLKIGGGKERMTAYFNQVGWPEKAPKTEEQRVGFVASLHKRKTELFMALIEKKLLPLRPGVERLIDDALAKGVKVAVCSTSNEKAVSAIVSFLLGSERADKIKIFAGDVVPRKKPDPAIYLLAANTFGIEPSSCVVVEDSAIGLAAAKAAGMKCIITKSGYTAEEDFIDADAIFDCIGDPPKQHFDLEFCANLLKKQYVI
;
A
#
# COMPACT_ATOMS: atom_id res chain seq x y z
N MET A 1 53.47 -24.02 31.88
CA MET A 1 54.60 -23.41 31.15
C MET A 1 54.02 -22.66 29.97
N ALA A 2 53.96 -21.33 30.08
CA ALA A 2 53.45 -20.44 29.05
C ALA A 2 54.62 -20.02 28.15
N THR A 3 54.49 -20.25 26.84
CA THR A 3 55.43 -19.75 25.84
C THR A 3 54.74 -18.69 25.01
N VAL A 4 55.10 -17.45 25.33
CA VAL A 4 54.84 -16.23 24.59
C VAL A 4 55.77 -16.21 23.37
N VAL A 5 55.22 -15.91 22.18
CA VAL A 5 56.01 -15.61 20.97
C VAL A 5 55.63 -14.20 20.49
N PRO A 6 56.60 -13.34 20.09
CA PRO A 6 56.36 -11.92 19.89
C PRO A 6 56.02 -11.54 18.43
N LEU A 7 55.22 -10.48 18.29
CA LEU A 7 54.99 -9.73 17.05
C LEU A 7 56.19 -8.80 16.72
N PRO A 8 56.54 -8.60 15.45
CA PRO A 8 57.33 -7.45 15.02
C PRO A 8 56.47 -6.37 14.33
N GLY A 9 56.44 -5.20 14.96
CA GLY A 9 57.00 -3.95 14.41
C GLY A 9 56.54 -3.43 13.04
N ALA A 10 55.89 -2.27 13.08
CA ALA A 10 55.50 -1.44 11.95
C ALA A 10 56.67 -0.82 11.16
N SER A 11 56.42 -0.53 9.87
CA SER A 11 57.13 0.55 9.16
C SER A 11 56.21 1.24 8.14
N SER A 12 56.18 2.56 8.26
CA SER A 12 55.43 3.56 7.49
C SER A 12 55.88 3.65 6.02
N SER A 13 54.93 3.95 5.11
CA SER A 13 55.18 4.94 4.06
C SER A 13 53.87 5.54 3.55
N ALA A 14 53.64 6.80 3.93
CA ALA A 14 52.69 7.68 3.30
C ALA A 14 53.19 8.08 1.90
N LEU A 15 52.31 8.04 0.89
CA LEU A 15 52.46 8.83 -0.31
C LEU A 15 51.13 9.49 -0.64
N ALA A 16 51.07 10.77 -0.30
CA ALA A 16 50.07 11.71 -0.75
C ALA A 16 50.30 12.00 -2.23
N SER A 17 49.29 11.76 -3.08
CA SER A 17 49.21 12.40 -4.39
C SER A 17 48.01 13.34 -4.41
N ARG A 18 48.31 14.63 -4.31
CA ARG A 18 47.42 15.74 -4.68
C ARG A 18 47.03 15.59 -6.16
N ARG A 19 45.72 15.60 -6.45
CA ARG A 19 45.22 16.19 -7.70
C ARG A 19 44.00 17.07 -7.42
N SER A 20 44.20 18.30 -7.85
CA SER A 20 43.30 19.44 -8.02
C SER A 20 41.87 19.12 -8.45
N SER A 21 40.94 19.71 -7.69
CA SER A 21 39.83 20.55 -8.16
C SER A 21 39.54 20.58 -9.66
N GLN A 22 38.31 20.18 -10.02
CA GLN A 22 37.47 20.99 -10.89
C GLN A 22 35.99 20.63 -10.66
N SER A 23 35.31 21.57 -10.00
CA SER A 23 33.86 21.67 -9.95
C SER A 23 33.38 22.15 -11.31
N SER A 24 32.63 21.32 -12.04
CA SER A 24 31.90 21.74 -13.24
C SER A 24 30.42 21.90 -12.88
N THR A 25 30.07 23.12 -12.52
CA THR A 25 28.69 23.59 -12.40
C THR A 25 28.02 23.57 -13.77
N ILE A 26 26.99 22.74 -13.92
CA ILE A 26 26.10 22.72 -15.09
C ILE A 26 25.08 23.86 -14.94
N PRO A 27 24.95 24.78 -15.91
CA PRO A 27 23.97 25.85 -15.84
C PRO A 27 22.56 25.32 -16.12
N ARG A 28 21.64 25.58 -15.18
CA ARG A 28 20.19 25.46 -15.37
C ARG A 28 19.71 26.49 -16.39
N THR A 29 19.07 26.03 -17.46
CA THR A 29 18.25 26.89 -18.33
C THR A 29 16.85 26.29 -18.45
N SER A 30 15.90 26.93 -17.78
CA SER A 30 14.46 26.71 -17.88
C SER A 30 13.86 27.65 -18.94
N PRO A 31 13.14 27.17 -19.96
CA PRO A 31 12.35 28.05 -20.81
C PRO A 31 10.97 28.31 -20.19
N LEU A 32 10.71 29.59 -19.94
CA LEU A 32 9.42 30.19 -19.58
C LEU A 32 8.34 29.86 -20.63
N LEU A 33 7.36 29.02 -20.28
CA LEU A 33 6.11 28.92 -21.04
C LEU A 33 5.19 30.10 -20.68
N LYS A 34 5.01 31.00 -21.63
CA LYS A 34 4.02 32.09 -21.59
C LYS A 34 2.61 31.50 -21.66
N ARG A 35 1.85 31.65 -20.56
CA ARG A 35 0.40 31.43 -20.49
C ARG A 35 -0.32 32.47 -21.36
N ALA A 36 -1.00 32.03 -22.41
CA ALA A 36 -1.90 32.87 -23.19
C ALA A 36 -3.28 32.92 -22.51
N THR A 37 -3.61 34.06 -21.92
CA THR A 37 -4.96 34.38 -21.44
C THR A 37 -5.85 34.76 -22.62
N ARG A 38 -6.84 33.93 -22.96
CA ARG A 38 -7.96 34.33 -23.82
C ARG A 38 -9.16 34.69 -22.96
N ARG A 39 -9.39 36.00 -22.85
CA ARG A 39 -10.68 36.59 -22.47
C ARG A 39 -11.70 36.26 -23.55
N PHE A 40 -12.85 35.70 -23.19
CA PHE A 40 -14.04 35.74 -24.02
C PHE A 40 -15.06 36.69 -23.39
N SER A 41 -15.49 37.63 -24.21
CA SER A 41 -16.39 38.73 -23.89
C SER A 41 -17.84 38.25 -23.85
N SER A 42 -18.57 38.75 -22.86
CA SER A 42 -20.00 38.65 -22.68
C SER A 42 -20.76 39.33 -23.82
N ALA A 43 -21.83 38.71 -24.31
CA ALA A 43 -22.86 39.37 -25.12
C ALA A 43 -24.21 39.24 -24.40
N LEU A 44 -24.67 40.35 -23.83
CA LEU A 44 -26.05 40.55 -23.40
C LEU A 44 -26.93 40.73 -24.64
N VAL A 45 -28.07 40.04 -24.70
CA VAL A 45 -29.20 40.40 -25.55
C VAL A 45 -30.33 40.85 -24.64
N PHE A 46 -30.70 42.12 -24.80
CA PHE A 46 -31.90 42.74 -24.25
C PHE A 46 -33.12 42.32 -25.06
N MET A 47 -34.20 41.90 -24.39
CA MET A 47 -35.55 42.01 -24.93
C MET A 47 -36.51 42.30 -23.78
N GLY A 48 -37.09 43.50 -23.77
CA GLY A 48 -38.18 43.87 -22.87
C GLY A 48 -39.54 43.47 -23.45
N TRP A 49 -40.54 43.21 -22.61
CA TRP A 49 -41.52 44.23 -22.18
C TRP A 49 -42.67 43.62 -21.33
N ARG A 50 -43.20 44.49 -20.45
CA ARG A 50 -44.57 44.60 -19.89
C ARG A 50 -45.11 43.57 -18.87
N GLY A 51 -45.26 44.08 -17.64
CA GLY A 51 -46.58 44.44 -17.09
C GLY A 51 -47.28 43.43 -16.16
N GLY A 52 -47.47 43.81 -14.89
CA GLY A 52 -48.41 43.14 -13.98
C GLY A 52 -48.18 43.53 -12.52
N LEU A 53 -49.15 44.23 -11.91
CA LEU A 53 -49.16 44.65 -10.50
C LEU A 53 -49.96 43.65 -9.63
N ALA A 54 -49.57 43.60 -8.34
CA ALA A 54 -50.31 43.20 -7.13
C ALA A 54 -50.29 41.72 -6.70
N PRO A 55 -50.59 41.38 -5.41
CA PRO A 55 -50.38 42.11 -4.15
C PRO A 55 -49.62 41.29 -3.07
N ILE A 56 -49.30 41.96 -1.96
CA ILE A 56 -48.64 41.43 -0.75
C ILE A 56 -49.55 40.43 -0.01
N ALA A 57 -49.08 39.19 0.19
CA ALA A 57 -49.73 38.18 1.01
C ALA A 57 -48.95 37.93 2.31
N ARG A 58 -49.71 37.90 3.42
CA ARG A 58 -49.24 37.79 4.81
C ARG A 58 -48.49 36.47 5.07
N ARG A 59 -47.36 36.56 5.77
CA ARG A 59 -46.65 35.40 6.36
C ARG A 59 -47.45 34.86 7.55
N SER A 60 -47.93 33.63 7.42
CA SER A 60 -48.40 32.82 8.55
C SER A 60 -47.19 32.14 9.20
N VAL A 61 -46.94 32.43 10.47
CA VAL A 61 -45.94 31.72 11.29
C VAL A 61 -46.58 30.42 11.75
N VAL A 62 -46.07 29.28 11.28
CA VAL A 62 -46.37 27.97 11.85
C VAL A 62 -45.24 27.63 12.82
N VAL A 63 -45.57 27.61 14.12
CA VAL A 63 -44.68 27.12 15.18
C VAL A 63 -44.86 25.60 15.25
N CYS A 64 -43.88 24.85 14.75
CA CYS A 64 -43.78 23.41 15.04
C CYS A 64 -43.08 23.23 16.38
N ALA A 65 -43.79 22.62 17.34
CA ALA A 65 -43.22 22.19 18.60
C ALA A 65 -42.20 21.06 18.36
N ALA A 66 -40.98 21.24 18.85
CA ALA A 66 -39.96 20.21 18.85
C ALA A 66 -40.24 19.20 19.96
N SER A 67 -40.54 17.95 19.59
CA SER A 67 -40.44 16.81 20.49
C SER A 67 -38.99 16.33 20.49
N SER A 68 -38.24 16.68 21.53
CA SER A 68 -36.91 16.13 21.79
C SER A 68 -37.03 14.68 22.24
N SER A 69 -36.79 13.75 21.33
CA SER A 69 -36.34 12.40 21.68
C SER A 69 -34.91 12.24 21.15
N SER A 70 -33.93 12.28 22.05
CA SER A 70 -32.55 11.95 21.75
C SER A 70 -32.42 10.42 21.60
N HIS A 71 -32.94 9.88 20.50
CA HIS A 71 -32.52 8.57 20.02
C HIS A 71 -31.28 8.80 19.16
N PHE A 72 -30.10 8.53 19.71
CA PHE A 72 -28.94 8.30 18.85
C PHE A 72 -29.25 7.03 18.04
N PRO A 73 -29.26 7.08 16.70
CA PRO A 73 -29.39 5.86 15.92
C PRO A 73 -28.24 4.92 16.30
N PRO A 74 -28.48 3.59 16.37
CA PRO A 74 -27.40 2.63 16.59
C PRO A 74 -26.29 2.92 15.59
N SER A 75 -25.03 2.93 16.05
CA SER A 75 -23.90 3.20 15.18
C SER A 75 -23.93 2.25 14.01
N THR A 76 -24.16 2.77 12.80
CA THR A 76 -24.09 1.94 11.60
C THR A 76 -22.63 1.52 11.44
N LEU A 77 -22.37 0.22 11.64
CA LEU A 77 -21.10 -0.38 11.28
C LEU A 77 -20.80 -0.12 9.79
N PRO A 78 -19.53 -0.19 9.36
CA PRO A 78 -19.23 -0.16 7.93
C PRO A 78 -20.02 -1.23 7.18
N ALA A 79 -20.49 -0.91 5.98
CA ALA A 79 -21.13 -1.91 5.12
C ALA A 79 -20.12 -2.96 4.64
N ALA A 80 -18.86 -2.53 4.44
CA ALA A 80 -17.74 -3.40 4.16
C ALA A 80 -16.43 -2.90 4.79
N LEU A 81 -15.57 -3.87 5.13
CA LEU A 81 -14.13 -3.66 5.30
C LEU A 81 -13.42 -4.19 4.05
N LEU A 82 -12.60 -3.35 3.42
CA LEU A 82 -11.80 -3.70 2.25
C LEU A 82 -10.33 -3.65 2.64
N PHE A 83 -9.65 -4.78 2.60
CA PHE A 83 -8.25 -4.89 2.97
C PHE A 83 -7.38 -4.87 1.71
N ASP A 84 -6.28 -4.14 1.71
CA ASP A 84 -5.17 -4.53 0.84
C ASP A 84 -4.59 -5.89 1.27
N CYS A 85 -3.80 -6.53 0.40
CA CYS A 85 -3.15 -7.80 0.71
C CYS A 85 -1.72 -7.61 1.23
N ASP A 86 -0.88 -6.94 0.43
CA ASP A 86 0.57 -6.91 0.60
C ASP A 86 0.93 -5.75 1.53
N GLY A 87 1.47 -6.07 2.70
CA GLY A 87 1.74 -5.08 3.74
C GLY A 87 0.56 -4.86 4.70
N VAL A 88 -0.65 -5.37 4.40
CA VAL A 88 -1.81 -5.32 5.30
C VAL A 88 -2.16 -6.67 5.91
N LEU A 89 -2.50 -7.69 5.10
CA LEU A 89 -2.77 -9.02 5.65
C LEU A 89 -1.49 -9.67 6.15
N VAL A 90 -0.41 -9.49 5.39
CA VAL A 90 0.92 -10.06 5.64
C VAL A 90 1.93 -9.02 5.20
N ASP A 91 3.06 -8.90 5.92
CA ASP A 91 4.19 -8.09 5.46
C ASP A 91 4.97 -8.86 4.37
N THR A 92 4.36 -9.01 3.20
CA THR A 92 4.77 -9.97 2.16
C THR A 92 6.15 -9.68 1.61
N GLU A 93 6.54 -8.41 1.48
CA GLU A 93 7.87 -8.04 1.03
C GLU A 93 8.94 -8.39 2.08
N LYS A 94 8.72 -8.01 3.35
CA LYS A 94 9.71 -8.17 4.42
C LYS A 94 9.85 -9.63 4.87
N ASP A 95 8.73 -10.33 5.01
CA ASP A 95 8.66 -11.64 5.65
C ASP A 95 8.41 -12.78 4.64
N GLY A 96 8.11 -12.47 3.38
CA GLY A 96 7.89 -13.45 2.32
C GLY A 96 8.91 -13.37 1.18
N HIS A 97 8.86 -12.30 0.39
CA HIS A 97 9.70 -12.16 -0.80
C HIS A 97 11.19 -12.09 -0.47
N ARG A 98 11.59 -11.27 0.51
CA ARG A 98 12.98 -11.22 0.98
C ARG A 98 13.46 -12.59 1.48
N ILE A 99 12.65 -13.31 2.25
CA ILE A 99 12.98 -14.64 2.76
C ILE A 99 13.17 -15.63 1.61
N SER A 100 12.22 -15.70 0.68
CA SER A 100 12.33 -16.60 -0.49
C SER A 100 13.50 -16.26 -1.44
N PHE A 101 13.91 -14.99 -1.54
CA PHE A 101 15.15 -14.62 -2.22
C PHE A 101 16.36 -15.22 -1.50
N ASN A 102 16.46 -14.99 -0.18
CA ASN A 102 17.58 -15.48 0.62
C ASN A 102 17.66 -17.02 0.61
N GLU A 103 16.54 -17.72 0.75
CA GLU A 103 16.50 -19.19 0.63
C GLU A 103 16.95 -19.65 -0.76
N THR A 104 16.54 -18.94 -1.82
CA THR A 104 17.02 -19.26 -3.18
C THR A 104 18.52 -19.06 -3.32
N PHE A 105 19.06 -17.99 -2.74
CA PHE A 105 20.49 -17.70 -2.80
C PHE A 105 21.31 -18.73 -2.00
N ASP A 106 20.77 -19.17 -0.86
CA ASP A 106 21.36 -20.21 -0.01
C ASP A 106 21.33 -21.59 -0.69
N GLU A 107 20.19 -22.01 -1.25
CA GLU A 107 20.07 -23.25 -2.05
C GLU A 107 21.04 -23.30 -3.23
N LYS A 108 21.41 -22.14 -3.75
CA LYS A 108 22.36 -21.99 -4.87
C LYS A 108 23.78 -21.70 -4.41
N GLU A 109 24.01 -21.63 -3.10
CA GLU A 109 25.29 -21.36 -2.45
C GLU A 109 25.98 -20.12 -3.06
N LEU A 110 25.23 -19.03 -3.22
CA LEU A 110 25.73 -17.80 -3.85
C LEU A 110 26.50 -16.90 -2.88
N GLY A 111 26.44 -17.18 -1.57
CA GLY A 111 27.08 -16.34 -0.55
C GLY A 111 26.44 -14.94 -0.43
N VAL A 112 25.15 -14.84 -0.76
CA VAL A 112 24.40 -13.58 -0.81
C VAL A 112 23.26 -13.63 0.21
N THR A 113 23.07 -12.55 0.96
CA THR A 113 21.93 -12.38 1.84
C THR A 113 21.48 -10.93 1.79
N TRP A 114 20.18 -10.73 1.61
CA TRP A 114 19.53 -9.43 1.71
C TRP A 114 18.87 -9.33 3.08
N ASP A 115 19.45 -8.50 3.95
CA ASP A 115 18.79 -8.09 5.18
C ASP A 115 17.61 -7.15 4.89
N VAL A 116 16.90 -6.72 5.93
CA VAL A 116 15.69 -5.89 5.81
C VAL A 116 16.03 -4.55 5.15
N ASP A 117 17.07 -3.87 5.61
CA ASP A 117 17.43 -2.53 5.15
C ASP A 117 17.89 -2.55 3.69
N LEU A 118 18.78 -3.49 3.32
CA LEU A 118 19.22 -3.67 1.95
C LEU A 118 18.06 -4.03 1.02
N TYR A 119 17.15 -4.90 1.45
CA TYR A 119 15.99 -5.25 0.63
C TYR A 119 15.07 -4.03 0.41
N GLY A 120 14.90 -3.18 1.43
CA GLY A 120 14.18 -1.91 1.32
C GLY A 120 14.77 -0.98 0.26
N GLU A 121 16.09 -0.85 0.21
CA GLU A 121 16.77 -0.09 -0.85
C GLU A 121 16.57 -0.73 -2.23
N LEU A 122 16.66 -2.05 -2.31
CA LEU A 122 16.48 -2.81 -3.54
C LEU A 122 15.02 -2.79 -4.05
N LEU A 123 14.03 -2.57 -3.20
CA LEU A 123 12.62 -2.46 -3.60
C LEU A 123 12.34 -1.25 -4.49
N LYS A 124 13.18 -0.20 -4.41
CA LYS A 124 13.13 0.96 -5.31
C LYS A 124 13.43 0.58 -6.77
N ILE A 125 14.03 -0.60 -6.99
CA ILE A 125 14.21 -1.21 -8.31
C ILE A 125 13.02 -2.13 -8.57
N GLY A 126 12.22 -1.77 -9.57
CA GLY A 126 11.03 -2.52 -9.94
C GLY A 126 11.36 -3.89 -10.53
N GLY A 127 10.63 -4.92 -10.11
CA GLY A 127 10.76 -6.28 -10.63
C GLY A 127 11.87 -7.11 -9.97
N GLY A 128 11.58 -8.38 -9.64
CA GLY A 128 12.50 -9.24 -8.92
C GLY A 128 13.74 -9.66 -9.71
N LYS A 129 13.65 -9.76 -11.05
CA LYS A 129 14.80 -10.11 -11.91
C LYS A 129 15.73 -8.93 -12.05
N GLU A 130 15.14 -7.77 -12.35
CA GLU A 130 15.81 -6.50 -12.53
C GLU A 130 16.56 -6.10 -11.25
N ARG A 131 15.94 -6.32 -10.08
CA ARG A 131 16.56 -6.15 -8.77
C ARG A 131 17.80 -7.01 -8.56
N MET A 132 17.71 -8.32 -8.84
CA MET A 132 18.88 -9.22 -8.74
C MET A 132 19.99 -8.80 -9.70
N THR A 133 19.65 -8.52 -10.96
CA THR A 133 20.62 -8.08 -11.97
C THR A 133 21.31 -6.79 -11.54
N ALA A 134 20.56 -5.78 -11.08
CA ALA A 134 21.11 -4.52 -10.62
C ALA A 134 22.03 -4.71 -9.40
N TYR A 135 21.59 -5.51 -8.43
CA TYR A 135 22.41 -5.85 -7.26
C TYR A 135 23.74 -6.50 -7.66
N PHE A 136 23.71 -7.58 -8.47
CA PHE A 136 24.93 -8.27 -8.90
C PHE A 136 25.83 -7.41 -9.79
N ASN A 137 25.26 -6.51 -10.60
CA ASN A 137 26.05 -5.54 -11.36
C ASN A 137 26.78 -4.54 -10.45
N GLN A 138 26.19 -4.19 -9.30
CA GLN A 138 26.76 -3.25 -8.36
C GLN A 138 27.81 -3.89 -7.44
N VAL A 139 27.51 -5.05 -6.86
CA VAL A 139 28.38 -5.68 -5.84
C VAL A 139 29.32 -6.75 -6.40
N GLY A 140 29.14 -7.13 -7.66
CA GLY A 140 29.82 -8.25 -8.29
C GLY A 140 28.94 -9.48 -8.39
N TRP A 141 29.07 -10.19 -9.52
CA TRP A 141 28.33 -11.43 -9.75
C TRP A 141 28.94 -12.58 -8.93
N PRO A 142 28.11 -13.46 -8.33
CA PRO A 142 28.59 -14.63 -7.60
C PRO A 142 29.51 -15.51 -8.44
N GLU A 143 30.46 -16.22 -7.82
CA GLU A 143 31.42 -17.07 -8.55
C GLU A 143 30.74 -18.13 -9.42
N LYS A 144 29.63 -18.69 -8.91
CA LYS A 144 28.80 -19.69 -9.59
C LYS A 144 27.91 -19.13 -10.70
N ALA A 145 27.87 -17.80 -10.88
CA ALA A 145 27.12 -17.19 -11.97
C ALA A 145 27.87 -17.32 -13.31
N PRO A 146 27.14 -17.42 -14.44
CA PRO A 146 27.75 -17.42 -15.76
C PRO A 146 28.58 -16.15 -16.03
N LYS A 147 29.56 -16.28 -16.94
CA LYS A 147 30.47 -15.18 -17.28
C LYS A 147 29.95 -14.26 -18.38
N THR A 148 29.09 -14.76 -19.28
CA THR A 148 28.53 -13.94 -20.37
C THR A 148 27.19 -13.34 -19.98
N GLU A 149 26.86 -12.19 -20.56
CA GLU A 149 25.63 -11.46 -20.27
C GLU A 149 24.39 -12.25 -20.72
N GLU A 150 24.46 -12.91 -21.87
CA GLU A 150 23.36 -13.70 -22.42
C GLU A 150 23.00 -14.86 -21.48
N GLN A 151 24.01 -15.52 -20.90
CA GLN A 151 23.79 -16.62 -19.95
C GLN A 151 23.29 -16.12 -18.59
N ARG A 152 23.70 -14.93 -18.17
CA ARG A 152 23.24 -14.30 -16.92
C ARG A 152 21.75 -14.01 -16.92
N VAL A 153 21.18 -13.62 -18.07
CA VAL A 153 19.73 -13.44 -18.23
C VAL A 153 18.99 -14.74 -17.89
N GLY A 154 19.43 -15.88 -18.44
CA GLY A 154 18.84 -17.19 -18.15
C GLY A 154 19.04 -17.62 -16.69
N PHE A 155 20.21 -17.34 -16.12
CA PHE A 155 20.51 -17.60 -14.72
C PHE A 155 19.58 -16.83 -13.77
N VAL A 156 19.46 -15.51 -13.93
CA VAL A 156 18.55 -14.67 -13.14
C VAL A 156 17.10 -15.10 -13.28
N ALA A 157 16.66 -15.46 -14.50
CA ALA A 157 15.32 -16.01 -14.72
C ALA A 157 15.10 -17.31 -13.94
N SER A 158 16.10 -18.19 -13.86
CA SER A 158 16.02 -19.43 -13.08
C SER A 158 15.95 -19.18 -11.57
N LEU A 159 16.73 -18.21 -11.05
CA LEU A 159 16.66 -17.81 -9.64
C LEU A 159 15.29 -17.22 -9.31
N HIS A 160 14.79 -16.32 -10.15
CA HIS A 160 13.48 -15.72 -9.94
C HIS A 160 12.36 -16.76 -9.96
N LYS A 161 12.43 -17.74 -10.88
CA LYS A 161 11.48 -18.86 -10.92
C LYS A 161 11.51 -19.64 -9.60
N ARG A 162 12.70 -20.04 -9.14
CA ARG A 162 12.84 -20.78 -7.87
C ARG A 162 12.35 -19.99 -6.67
N LYS A 163 12.70 -18.70 -6.60
CA LYS A 163 12.19 -17.77 -5.58
C LYS A 163 10.67 -17.73 -5.55
N THR A 164 10.02 -17.67 -6.72
CA THR A 164 8.55 -17.68 -6.80
C THR A 164 7.96 -19.00 -6.30
N GLU A 165 8.57 -20.14 -6.63
CA GLU A 165 8.14 -21.44 -6.10
C GLU A 165 8.27 -21.51 -4.58
N LEU A 166 9.39 -21.05 -4.02
CA LEU A 166 9.62 -21.00 -2.57
C LEU A 166 8.64 -20.06 -1.87
N PHE A 167 8.38 -18.88 -2.44
CA PHE A 167 7.38 -17.95 -1.90
C PHE A 167 5.99 -18.59 -1.79
N MET A 168 5.54 -19.30 -2.83
CA MET A 168 4.28 -20.03 -2.78
C MET A 168 4.30 -21.14 -1.72
N ALA A 169 5.41 -21.88 -1.61
CA ALA A 169 5.56 -22.92 -0.60
C ALA A 169 5.53 -22.36 0.84
N LEU A 170 6.07 -21.16 1.07
CA LEU A 170 5.99 -20.51 2.38
C LEU A 170 4.53 -20.20 2.77
N ILE A 171 3.72 -19.75 1.81
CA ILE A 171 2.28 -19.50 2.02
C ILE A 171 1.56 -20.82 2.31
N GLU A 172 1.73 -21.83 1.46
CA GLU A 172 1.07 -23.13 1.58
C GLU A 172 1.40 -23.85 2.90
N LYS A 173 2.65 -23.71 3.37
CA LYS A 173 3.12 -24.26 4.65
C LYS A 173 2.79 -23.37 5.86
N LYS A 174 2.11 -22.24 5.66
CA LYS A 174 1.74 -21.27 6.71
C LYS A 174 2.94 -20.71 7.48
N LEU A 175 4.04 -20.47 6.78
CA LEU A 175 5.26 -19.89 7.33
C LEU A 175 5.32 -18.37 7.23
N LEU A 176 4.38 -17.75 6.50
CA LEU A 176 4.17 -16.29 6.52
C LEU A 176 3.15 -15.95 7.61
N PRO A 177 3.52 -15.13 8.62
CA PRO A 177 2.59 -14.71 9.65
C PRO A 177 1.61 -13.66 9.10
N LEU A 178 0.34 -13.76 9.50
CA LEU A 178 -0.58 -12.63 9.36
C LEU A 178 -0.13 -11.48 10.26
N ARG A 179 -0.40 -10.25 9.83
CA ARG A 179 -0.12 -9.07 10.65
C ARG A 179 -1.02 -9.06 11.90
N PRO A 180 -0.53 -8.56 13.04
CA PRO A 180 -1.30 -8.53 14.28
C PRO A 180 -2.66 -7.86 14.11
N GLY A 181 -3.72 -8.50 14.62
CA GLY A 181 -5.10 -8.04 14.59
C GLY A 181 -5.89 -8.32 13.31
N VAL A 182 -5.25 -8.82 12.24
CA VAL A 182 -5.93 -9.09 10.95
C VAL A 182 -7.03 -10.12 11.10
N GLU A 183 -6.73 -11.30 11.65
CA GLU A 183 -7.73 -12.36 11.84
C GLU A 183 -8.88 -11.88 12.72
N ARG A 184 -8.55 -11.26 13.86
CA ARG A 184 -9.52 -10.73 14.82
C ARG A 184 -10.47 -9.73 14.18
N LEU A 185 -9.96 -8.74 13.45
CA LEU A 185 -10.81 -7.71 12.83
C LEU A 185 -11.71 -8.31 11.73
N ILE A 186 -11.20 -9.28 10.96
CA ILE A 186 -11.99 -10.02 9.98
C ILE A 186 -13.11 -10.81 10.67
N ASP A 187 -12.80 -11.51 11.76
CA ASP A 187 -13.78 -12.29 12.53
C ASP A 187 -14.86 -11.39 13.13
N ASP A 188 -14.48 -10.26 13.73
CA ASP A 188 -15.41 -9.27 14.28
C ASP A 188 -16.36 -8.74 13.20
N ALA A 189 -15.83 -8.46 12.00
CA ALA A 189 -16.60 -7.98 10.87
C ALA A 189 -17.59 -9.05 10.38
N LEU A 190 -17.10 -10.27 10.12
CA LEU A 190 -17.92 -11.38 9.63
C LEU A 190 -19.02 -11.76 10.63
N ALA A 191 -18.71 -11.79 11.93
CA ALA A 191 -19.67 -12.09 13.00
C ALA A 191 -20.81 -11.06 13.09
N LYS A 192 -20.55 -9.81 12.69
CA LYS A 192 -21.53 -8.71 12.67
C LYS A 192 -22.16 -8.47 11.30
N GLY A 193 -21.92 -9.36 10.33
CA GLY A 193 -22.51 -9.29 8.99
C GLY A 193 -21.91 -8.20 8.09
N VAL A 194 -20.78 -7.60 8.47
CA VAL A 194 -20.02 -6.66 7.63
C VAL A 194 -19.36 -7.44 6.50
N LYS A 195 -19.47 -6.95 5.26
CA LYS A 195 -18.81 -7.60 4.11
C LYS A 195 -17.30 -7.44 4.22
N VAL A 196 -16.55 -8.46 3.82
CA VAL A 196 -15.08 -8.41 3.79
C VAL A 196 -14.60 -8.70 2.39
N ALA A 197 -13.67 -7.88 1.90
CA ALA A 197 -12.97 -8.13 0.65
C ALA A 197 -11.47 -7.87 0.78
N VAL A 198 -10.71 -8.48 -0.11
CA VAL A 198 -9.30 -8.19 -0.35
C VAL A 198 -9.17 -7.54 -1.73
N CYS A 199 -8.57 -6.37 -1.79
CA CYS A 199 -8.40 -5.54 -2.99
C CYS A 199 -6.92 -5.26 -3.21
N SER A 200 -6.29 -5.99 -4.14
CA SER A 200 -4.83 -5.95 -4.33
C SER A 200 -4.44 -5.75 -5.80
N THR A 201 -3.26 -5.17 -6.03
CA THR A 201 -2.62 -5.10 -7.37
C THR A 201 -1.81 -6.35 -7.70
N SER A 202 -1.54 -7.20 -6.70
CA SER A 202 -0.87 -8.50 -6.87
C SER A 202 -1.72 -9.49 -7.64
N ASN A 203 -1.05 -10.51 -8.19
CA ASN A 203 -1.74 -11.55 -8.95
C ASN A 203 -2.70 -12.36 -8.07
N GLU A 204 -3.84 -12.73 -8.64
CA GLU A 204 -4.92 -13.44 -7.94
C GLU A 204 -4.45 -14.74 -7.28
N LYS A 205 -3.56 -15.50 -7.93
CA LYS A 205 -3.08 -16.78 -7.37
C LYS A 205 -2.38 -16.60 -6.02
N ALA A 206 -1.53 -15.57 -5.87
CA ALA A 206 -0.86 -15.28 -4.62
C ALA A 206 -1.84 -14.79 -3.54
N VAL A 207 -2.75 -13.88 -3.90
CA VAL A 207 -3.75 -13.34 -2.97
C VAL A 207 -4.69 -14.44 -2.47
N SER A 208 -5.19 -15.28 -3.39
CA SER A 208 -6.04 -16.43 -3.07
C SER A 208 -5.31 -17.45 -2.20
N ALA A 209 -4.01 -17.69 -2.42
CA ALA A 209 -3.22 -18.55 -1.56
C ALA A 209 -3.06 -17.96 -0.14
N ILE A 210 -2.76 -16.66 -0.01
CA ILE A 210 -2.67 -15.98 1.29
C ILE A 210 -4.00 -16.11 2.05
N VAL A 211 -5.12 -15.78 1.39
CA VAL A 211 -6.45 -15.84 2.02
C VAL A 211 -6.81 -17.28 2.41
N SER A 212 -6.63 -18.26 1.53
CA SER A 212 -7.04 -19.64 1.80
C SER A 212 -6.15 -20.35 2.83
N PHE A 213 -4.82 -20.23 2.74
CA PHE A 213 -3.90 -20.95 3.60
C PHE A 213 -3.66 -20.25 4.94
N LEU A 214 -3.52 -18.92 4.93
CA LEU A 214 -3.15 -18.16 6.13
C LEU A 214 -4.37 -17.75 6.95
N LEU A 215 -5.43 -17.20 6.33
CA LEU A 215 -6.69 -16.91 7.03
C LEU A 215 -7.57 -18.15 7.23
N GLY A 216 -7.32 -19.22 6.48
CA GLY A 216 -8.08 -20.47 6.54
C GLY A 216 -9.31 -20.48 5.65
N SER A 217 -9.73 -21.69 5.25
CA SER A 217 -10.80 -21.90 4.26
C SER A 217 -12.14 -21.32 4.69
N GLU A 218 -12.50 -21.39 5.98
CA GLU A 218 -13.79 -20.89 6.47
C GLU A 218 -13.94 -19.37 6.29
N ARG A 219 -12.85 -18.62 6.50
CA ARG A 219 -12.83 -17.17 6.25
C ARG A 219 -12.78 -16.91 4.75
N ALA A 220 -11.96 -17.67 4.02
CA ALA A 220 -11.83 -17.54 2.57
C ALA A 220 -13.17 -17.65 1.83
N ASP A 221 -14.05 -18.57 2.25
CA ASP A 221 -15.39 -18.73 1.66
C ASP A 221 -16.29 -17.49 1.83
N LYS A 222 -16.00 -16.66 2.83
CA LYS A 222 -16.77 -15.45 3.18
C LYS A 222 -16.11 -14.15 2.69
N ILE A 223 -14.87 -14.22 2.21
CA ILE A 223 -14.08 -13.07 1.73
C ILE A 223 -14.11 -13.03 0.20
N LYS A 224 -14.45 -11.87 -0.37
CA LYS A 224 -14.31 -11.66 -1.83
C LYS A 224 -12.92 -11.16 -2.18
N ILE A 225 -12.34 -11.68 -3.25
CA ILE A 225 -11.01 -11.30 -3.73
C ILE A 225 -11.15 -10.52 -5.04
N PHE A 226 -10.54 -9.34 -5.08
CA PHE A 226 -10.36 -8.52 -6.27
C PHE A 226 -8.86 -8.27 -6.44
N ALA A 227 -8.25 -8.90 -7.44
CA ALA A 227 -6.80 -8.93 -7.57
C ALA A 227 -6.34 -8.81 -9.03
N GLY A 228 -5.10 -8.34 -9.20
CA GLY A 228 -4.38 -8.35 -10.47
C GLY A 228 -5.05 -7.50 -11.55
N ASP A 229 -5.38 -8.15 -12.66
CA ASP A 229 -5.87 -7.49 -13.88
C ASP A 229 -7.41 -7.56 -14.01
N VAL A 230 -8.12 -7.83 -12.91
CA VAL A 230 -9.60 -7.72 -12.85
C VAL A 230 -10.07 -6.28 -13.14
N VAL A 231 -9.17 -5.30 -12.99
CA VAL A 231 -9.36 -3.92 -13.43
C VAL A 231 -8.20 -3.50 -14.35
N PRO A 232 -8.46 -2.66 -15.38
CA PRO A 232 -7.43 -2.26 -16.34
C PRO A 232 -6.42 -1.25 -15.77
N ARG A 233 -6.83 -0.46 -14.77
CA ARG A 233 -5.99 0.55 -14.12
C ARG A 233 -5.80 0.18 -12.65
N LYS A 234 -4.53 0.03 -12.25
CA LYS A 234 -4.13 -0.34 -10.89
C LYS A 234 -4.08 0.91 -10.00
N LYS A 235 -3.98 0.70 -8.68
CA LYS A 235 -3.74 1.77 -7.68
C LYS A 235 -2.59 2.67 -8.19
N PRO A 236 -2.71 4.01 -8.17
CA PRO A 236 -3.64 4.82 -7.38
C PRO A 236 -5.03 5.04 -8.02
N ASP A 237 -5.33 4.41 -9.17
CA ASP A 237 -6.70 4.44 -9.70
C ASP A 237 -7.69 3.73 -8.75
N PRO A 238 -8.88 4.30 -8.49
CA PRO A 238 -9.85 3.74 -7.53
C PRO A 238 -10.60 2.51 -8.04
N ALA A 239 -10.39 2.08 -9.29
CA ALA A 239 -11.20 1.05 -9.94
C ALA A 239 -11.35 -0.24 -9.13
N ILE A 240 -10.30 -0.72 -8.46
CA ILE A 240 -10.36 -1.97 -7.67
C ILE A 240 -11.30 -1.84 -6.47
N TYR A 241 -11.30 -0.70 -5.79
CA TYR A 241 -12.17 -0.43 -4.65
C TYR A 241 -13.61 -0.17 -5.09
N LEU A 242 -13.80 0.58 -6.18
CA LEU A 242 -15.12 0.79 -6.78
C LEU A 242 -15.73 -0.53 -7.28
N LEU A 243 -14.92 -1.42 -7.87
CA LEU A 243 -15.36 -2.75 -8.27
C LEU A 243 -15.86 -3.55 -7.06
N ALA A 244 -15.15 -3.52 -5.93
CA ALA A 244 -15.57 -4.20 -4.72
C ALA A 244 -16.91 -3.66 -4.18
N ALA A 245 -17.05 -2.34 -4.06
CA ALA A 245 -18.29 -1.70 -3.61
C ALA A 245 -19.47 -2.02 -4.53
N ASN A 246 -19.26 -1.93 -5.85
CA ASN A 246 -20.28 -2.27 -6.86
C ASN A 246 -20.69 -3.75 -6.79
N THR A 247 -19.74 -4.66 -6.57
CA THR A 247 -20.01 -6.09 -6.46
C THR A 247 -20.86 -6.43 -5.24
N PHE A 248 -20.70 -5.68 -4.14
CA PHE A 248 -21.55 -5.82 -2.96
C PHE A 248 -22.85 -5.02 -3.01
N GLY A 249 -22.99 -4.11 -3.97
CA GLY A 249 -24.14 -3.19 -4.04
C GLY A 249 -24.19 -2.20 -2.88
N ILE A 250 -23.02 -1.70 -2.44
CA ILE A 250 -22.89 -0.79 -1.29
C ILE A 250 -22.30 0.55 -1.70
N GLU A 251 -22.69 1.61 -0.98
CA GLU A 251 -22.16 2.95 -1.20
C GLU A 251 -20.68 3.03 -0.76
N PRO A 252 -19.76 3.58 -1.57
CA PRO A 252 -18.36 3.70 -1.19
C PRO A 252 -18.14 4.47 0.12
N SER A 253 -18.98 5.48 0.38
CA SER A 253 -18.94 6.28 1.62
C SER A 253 -19.28 5.49 2.89
N SER A 254 -19.81 4.27 2.76
CA SER A 254 -20.09 3.33 3.85
C SER A 254 -19.00 2.26 4.04
N CYS A 255 -17.94 2.30 3.24
CA CYS A 255 -16.82 1.37 3.30
C CYS A 255 -15.65 1.97 4.10
N VAL A 256 -14.91 1.09 4.78
CA VAL A 256 -13.60 1.42 5.37
C VAL A 256 -12.56 0.54 4.72
N VAL A 257 -11.51 1.17 4.19
CA VAL A 257 -10.34 0.51 3.61
C VAL A 257 -9.24 0.42 4.67
N VAL A 258 -8.55 -0.71 4.74
CA VAL A 258 -7.29 -0.88 5.48
C VAL A 258 -6.16 -1.04 4.47
N GLU A 259 -5.19 -0.12 4.49
CA GLU A 259 -4.09 0.01 3.53
C GLU A 259 -2.75 0.18 4.24
N ASP A 260 -1.65 0.03 3.52
CA ASP A 260 -0.31 0.26 4.05
C ASP A 260 0.49 1.32 3.27
N SER A 261 0.10 1.63 2.03
CA SER A 261 0.88 2.47 1.11
C SER A 261 0.15 3.77 0.73
N ALA A 262 0.90 4.82 0.37
CA ALA A 262 0.37 6.09 -0.08
C ALA A 262 -0.35 5.97 -1.44
N ILE A 263 0.13 5.08 -2.32
CA ILE A 263 -0.55 4.77 -3.59
C ILE A 263 -1.91 4.10 -3.32
N GLY A 264 -1.95 3.19 -2.35
CA GLY A 264 -3.17 2.53 -1.93
C GLY A 264 -4.16 3.45 -1.23
N LEU A 265 -3.64 4.31 -0.35
CA LEU A 265 -4.38 5.42 0.24
C LEU A 265 -5.04 6.28 -0.83
N ALA A 266 -4.28 6.76 -1.81
CA ALA A 266 -4.80 7.59 -2.89
C ALA A 266 -5.94 6.91 -3.66
N ALA A 267 -5.83 5.61 -3.94
CA ALA A 267 -6.91 4.84 -4.57
C ALA A 267 -8.16 4.76 -3.69
N ALA A 268 -8.01 4.50 -2.39
CA ALA A 268 -9.12 4.45 -1.45
C ALA A 268 -9.84 5.81 -1.32
N LYS A 269 -9.07 6.91 -1.22
CA LYS A 269 -9.61 8.27 -1.15
C LYS A 269 -10.30 8.67 -2.45
N ALA A 270 -9.72 8.35 -3.60
CA ALA A 270 -10.32 8.59 -4.91
C ALA A 270 -11.62 7.80 -5.12
N ALA A 271 -11.77 6.65 -4.45
CA ALA A 271 -13.02 5.88 -4.44
C ALA A 271 -14.10 6.46 -3.51
N GLY A 272 -13.81 7.54 -2.77
CA GLY A 272 -14.73 8.15 -1.81
C GLY A 272 -14.85 7.38 -0.49
N MET A 273 -13.89 6.52 -0.17
CA MET A 273 -13.91 5.67 1.01
C MET A 273 -13.10 6.27 2.17
N LYS A 274 -13.44 5.86 3.40
CA LYS A 274 -12.56 6.08 4.55
C LYS A 274 -11.39 5.10 4.48
N CYS A 275 -10.19 5.56 4.84
CA CYS A 275 -8.98 4.76 4.75
C CYS A 275 -8.19 4.84 6.05
N ILE A 276 -7.91 3.68 6.64
CA ILE A 276 -7.01 3.50 7.77
C ILE A 276 -5.69 2.94 7.23
N ILE A 277 -4.59 3.60 7.57
CA ILE A 277 -3.25 3.11 7.24
C ILE A 277 -2.71 2.28 8.40
N THR A 278 -2.22 1.09 8.09
CA THR A 278 -1.39 0.25 8.95
C THR A 278 -0.01 0.13 8.32
N LYS A 279 0.95 0.94 8.76
CA LYS A 279 2.31 1.00 8.19
C LYS A 279 2.94 -0.40 8.09
N SER A 280 3.54 -0.75 6.96
CA SER A 280 4.26 -2.02 6.78
C SER A 280 5.78 -1.79 6.84
N GLY A 281 6.56 -2.88 6.72
CA GLY A 281 8.02 -2.83 6.81
C GLY A 281 8.70 -1.85 5.85
N TYR A 282 8.10 -1.55 4.69
CA TYR A 282 8.71 -0.69 3.67
C TYR A 282 7.92 0.57 3.32
N THR A 283 6.76 0.79 3.94
CA THR A 283 5.93 1.98 3.69
C THR A 283 5.89 2.96 4.86
N ALA A 284 6.55 2.64 5.98
CA ALA A 284 6.42 3.41 7.23
C ALA A 284 6.75 4.92 7.11
N GLU A 285 7.62 5.28 6.17
CA GLU A 285 8.10 6.63 5.89
C GLU A 285 7.39 7.31 4.70
N GLU A 286 6.36 6.69 4.12
CA GLU A 286 5.56 7.31 3.07
C GLU A 286 4.65 8.42 3.62
N ASP A 287 4.17 9.29 2.73
CA ASP A 287 3.26 10.38 3.08
C ASP A 287 1.81 9.89 3.14
N PHE A 288 1.24 9.96 4.34
CA PHE A 288 -0.12 9.53 4.64
C PHE A 288 -1.04 10.69 5.05
N ILE A 289 -0.75 11.92 4.62
CA ILE A 289 -1.49 13.13 5.01
C ILE A 289 -3.01 13.04 4.81
N ASP A 290 -3.47 12.30 3.79
CA ASP A 290 -4.89 12.14 3.46
C ASP A 290 -5.58 10.94 4.15
N ALA A 291 -4.87 10.20 5.00
CA ALA A 291 -5.42 9.07 5.75
C ALA A 291 -6.40 9.55 6.82
N ASP A 292 -7.47 8.80 7.05
CA ASP A 292 -8.43 9.12 8.11
C ASP A 292 -7.94 8.65 9.49
N ALA A 293 -7.05 7.66 9.52
CA ALA A 293 -6.29 7.24 10.70
C ALA A 293 -5.00 6.51 10.27
N ILE A 294 -3.96 6.56 11.10
CA ILE A 294 -2.66 5.92 10.84
C ILE A 294 -2.24 5.17 12.11
N PHE A 295 -1.88 3.90 11.94
CA PHE A 295 -1.35 3.02 12.97
C PHE A 295 -0.13 2.26 12.43
N ASP A 296 0.64 1.67 13.33
CA ASP A 296 1.70 0.71 13.00
C ASP A 296 1.11 -0.65 12.63
N CYS A 297 0.05 -1.11 13.30
CA CYS A 297 -0.71 -2.31 12.95
C CYS A 297 -2.17 -2.24 13.46
N ILE A 298 -2.97 -3.30 13.24
CA ILE A 298 -4.32 -3.40 13.81
C ILE A 298 -4.23 -3.78 15.29
N GLY A 299 -3.38 -4.77 15.60
CA GLY A 299 -3.07 -5.22 16.95
C GLY A 299 -4.09 -6.18 17.54
N ASP A 300 -3.61 -6.98 18.49
CA ASP A 300 -4.40 -7.91 19.30
C ASP A 300 -4.30 -7.53 20.79
N PRO A 301 -5.33 -7.80 21.61
CA PRO A 301 -5.25 -7.59 23.05
C PRO A 301 -3.99 -8.26 23.66
N PRO A 302 -3.26 -7.57 24.56
CA PRO A 302 -3.58 -6.29 25.18
C PRO A 302 -3.08 -5.05 24.41
N LYS A 303 -2.44 -5.23 23.25
CA LYS A 303 -1.85 -4.15 22.42
C LYS A 303 -2.66 -3.90 21.15
N GLN A 304 -3.97 -3.76 21.32
CA GLN A 304 -4.88 -3.45 20.22
C GLN A 304 -4.82 -1.96 19.89
N HIS A 305 -4.72 -1.61 18.61
CA HIS A 305 -4.74 -0.21 18.15
C HIS A 305 -6.15 0.24 17.75
N PHE A 306 -6.89 -0.61 17.01
CA PHE A 306 -8.27 -0.34 16.65
C PHE A 306 -9.10 -1.62 16.43
N ASP A 307 -10.43 -1.48 16.42
CA ASP A 307 -11.41 -2.54 16.12
C ASP A 307 -12.48 -2.05 15.15
N LEU A 308 -13.49 -2.90 14.93
CA LEU A 308 -14.64 -2.60 14.10
C LEU A 308 -15.47 -1.41 14.62
N GLU A 309 -15.52 -1.17 15.94
CA GLU A 309 -16.24 -0.02 16.49
C GLU A 309 -15.53 1.29 16.14
N PHE A 310 -14.19 1.30 16.19
CA PHE A 310 -13.42 2.42 15.68
C PHE A 310 -13.73 2.69 14.19
N CYS A 311 -13.78 1.64 13.36
CA CYS A 311 -14.15 1.78 11.94
C CYS A 311 -15.55 2.42 11.77
N ALA A 312 -16.53 2.01 12.58
CA ALA A 312 -17.87 2.60 12.56
C ALA A 312 -17.87 4.08 12.97
N ASN A 313 -17.08 4.45 13.98
CA ASN A 313 -16.95 5.83 14.44
C ASN A 313 -16.22 6.71 13.41
N LEU A 314 -15.33 6.15 12.61
CA LEU A 314 -14.63 6.85 11.54
C LEU A 314 -15.59 7.35 10.44
N LEU A 315 -16.64 6.58 10.13
CA LEU A 315 -17.66 6.94 9.15
C LEU A 315 -18.55 8.11 9.62
N LYS A 316 -18.75 8.26 10.94
CA LYS A 316 -19.58 9.34 11.50
C LYS A 316 -18.96 10.73 11.38
N LYS A 317 -17.63 10.83 11.20
CA LYS A 317 -16.89 12.11 11.15
C LYS A 317 -17.04 12.83 9.81
N GLN A 318 -18.24 12.87 9.24
CA GLN A 318 -18.56 13.82 8.17
C GLN A 318 -18.83 15.18 8.82
N TYR A 319 -17.83 16.07 8.83
CA TYR A 319 -18.10 17.47 9.06
C TYR A 319 -18.62 18.12 7.78
N VAL A 320 -19.69 18.90 7.94
CA VAL A 320 -20.21 19.85 6.96
C VAL A 320 -19.10 20.88 6.67
N ILE A 321 -18.73 21.04 5.40
CA ILE A 321 -18.02 22.24 4.92
C ILE A 321 -19.08 23.27 4.53
#